data_AF-A0A1R3ULW7-F1
#
_entry.id   AF-A0A1R3ULW7-F1
#
_cell.length_a   1.000
_cell.length_b   1.000
_cell.length_c   1.000
_cell.angle_alpha   90.00
_cell.angle_beta   90.00
_cell.angle_gamma   90.00
#
_symmetry.space_group_name_H-M   'P 1'
#
loop_
_entity.id
_entity.type
_entity.pdbx_description
1 polymer ?
#
loop_
_entity_poly.entity_id
_entity_poly.type
_entity_poly.pdbx_seq_one_letter_code
_entity_poly.pdbx_strand_id
1 'polypeptide(L)'
;MNDDRVQDSFAAVPEEYYTHREDGSLITQSTSAQGIGEMLARLDVRPGMRVLEIGTGSGFSGALLGALVGERGSVVSIDVMADLVERAQKLHTARGADNITVITRDGAEGAPEHAPYDRIVAWASSEMLHSTWADQCVPGAVLVVPITLIDLPRSNAIVRAHRTRNGELAADRLWSGGYVEMHPEVLDQWLVPPRGVDARSTDAQGHPWWISAVWSRNGDGVRAAEALLAELAAGAEEREGPLGEGESVGDFHAYLYAARPEGLSMLGLGARGWAPGHSSARGAAALLGDGSLVHSADTGSVEQVHRWADQWRLTRSPGAASLRPVLEEVRGGMLVRAHAAVPA
;
A
#
# COMPACT_ATOMS: atom_id res chain seq x y z
N MET A 1 2.18 24.94 8.45
CA MET A 1 3.53 25.42 8.12
C MET A 1 3.85 24.81 6.77
N ASN A 2 3.93 25.65 5.75
CA ASN A 2 4.09 25.21 4.37
C ASN A 2 5.38 24.41 4.22
N ASP A 3 5.30 23.39 3.39
CA ASP A 3 6.29 22.35 3.18
C ASP A 3 7.43 22.81 2.25
N ASP A 4 7.95 24.02 2.52
CA ASP A 4 8.94 24.67 1.66
C ASP A 4 10.19 23.79 1.51
N ARG A 5 10.52 22.98 2.52
CA ARG A 5 11.70 22.10 2.50
C ARG A 5 11.54 20.89 1.58
N VAL A 6 10.37 20.26 1.55
CA VAL A 6 10.13 19.17 0.57
C VAL A 6 10.18 19.76 -0.82
N GLN A 7 9.54 20.92 -1.05
CA GLN A 7 9.60 21.60 -2.34
C GLN A 7 11.04 21.98 -2.74
N ASP A 8 11.83 22.52 -1.81
CA ASP A 8 13.25 22.84 -2.03
C ASP A 8 14.06 21.59 -2.41
N SER A 9 13.75 20.43 -1.80
CA SER A 9 14.40 19.17 -2.16
C SER A 9 14.08 18.74 -3.60
N PHE A 10 12.83 18.90 -4.05
CA PHE A 10 12.44 18.64 -5.44
C PHE A 10 13.13 19.59 -6.42
N ALA A 11 13.34 20.85 -6.04
CA ALA A 11 14.09 21.80 -6.87
C ALA A 11 15.59 21.46 -6.96
N ALA A 12 16.16 20.84 -5.92
CA ALA A 12 17.57 20.48 -5.85
C ALA A 12 17.91 19.15 -6.53
N VAL A 13 16.96 18.23 -6.65
CA VAL A 13 17.18 16.88 -7.15
C VAL A 13 16.54 16.70 -8.54
N PRO A 14 17.33 16.43 -9.60
CA PRO A 14 16.80 16.26 -10.94
C PRO A 14 16.07 14.91 -11.07
N GLU A 15 14.74 14.93 -11.17
CA GLU A 15 13.91 13.71 -11.24
C GLU A 15 14.30 12.79 -12.40
N GLU A 16 14.41 13.32 -13.61
CA GLU A 16 14.71 12.55 -14.83
C GLU A 16 16.02 11.75 -14.71
N TYR A 17 17.02 12.32 -14.01
CA TYR A 17 18.31 11.66 -13.78
C TYR A 17 18.17 10.34 -13.02
N TYR A 18 17.17 10.23 -12.14
CA TYR A 18 16.91 9.02 -11.37
C TYR A 18 15.87 8.12 -12.04
N THR A 19 14.85 8.70 -12.68
CA THR A 19 13.69 7.95 -13.21
C THR A 19 13.89 7.41 -14.62
N HIS A 20 14.91 7.85 -15.37
CA HIS A 20 15.19 7.37 -16.72
C HIS A 20 16.44 6.49 -16.80
N ARG A 21 16.41 5.50 -17.68
CA ARG A 21 17.59 4.73 -18.11
C ARG A 21 18.40 5.53 -19.14
N GLU A 22 19.61 5.07 -19.44
CA GLU A 22 20.48 5.69 -20.44
C GLU A 22 19.85 5.73 -21.84
N ASP A 23 18.97 4.79 -22.16
CA ASP A 23 18.22 4.74 -23.42
C ASP A 23 16.98 5.66 -23.44
N GLY A 24 16.73 6.42 -22.36
CA GLY A 24 15.58 7.30 -22.19
C GLY A 24 14.30 6.59 -21.76
N SER A 25 14.30 5.27 -21.55
CA SER A 25 13.13 4.55 -21.02
C SER A 25 12.95 4.79 -19.53
N LEU A 26 11.70 4.80 -19.05
CA LEU A 26 11.40 4.95 -17.62
C LEU A 26 11.75 3.69 -16.81
N ILE A 27 12.28 3.89 -15.61
CA ILE A 27 12.34 2.87 -14.57
C ILE A 27 10.91 2.60 -14.10
N THR A 28 10.48 1.35 -14.15
CA THR A 28 9.12 0.95 -13.76
C THR A 28 8.91 0.91 -12.25
N GLN A 29 10.00 0.77 -11.48
CA GLN A 29 10.03 0.80 -10.02
C GLN A 29 10.17 2.25 -9.51
N SER A 30 9.19 3.09 -9.85
CA SER A 30 9.16 4.50 -9.46
C SER A 30 7.80 4.90 -8.92
N THR A 31 7.81 5.76 -7.89
CA THR A 31 6.63 6.45 -7.38
C THR A 31 6.51 7.83 -8.04
N SER A 32 5.29 8.32 -8.26
CA SER A 32 5.07 9.69 -8.74
C SER A 32 5.67 10.73 -7.78
N ALA A 33 6.17 11.85 -8.33
CA ALA A 33 6.68 12.96 -7.53
C ALA A 33 5.65 13.47 -6.50
N GLN A 34 4.37 13.55 -6.88
CA GLN A 34 3.29 13.93 -5.97
C GLN A 34 3.18 12.96 -4.79
N GLY A 35 3.16 11.64 -5.05
CA GLY A 35 3.07 10.62 -4.00
C GLY A 35 4.27 10.66 -3.04
N ILE A 36 5.48 10.89 -3.58
CA ILE A 36 6.69 11.08 -2.78
C ILE A 36 6.54 12.33 -1.89
N GLY A 37 6.15 13.47 -2.45
CA GLY A 37 5.96 14.71 -1.70
C GLY A 37 4.97 14.56 -0.55
N GLU A 38 3.82 13.94 -0.79
CA GLU A 38 2.82 13.67 0.26
C GLU A 38 3.37 12.79 1.39
N MET A 39 4.11 11.74 1.06
CA MET A 39 4.74 10.84 2.03
C MET A 39 5.81 11.55 2.86
N LEU A 40 6.67 12.34 2.21
CA LEU A 40 7.73 13.09 2.89
C LEU A 40 7.17 14.19 3.81
N ALA A 41 6.09 14.86 3.40
CA ALA A 41 5.36 15.82 4.22
C ALA A 41 4.83 15.16 5.52
N ARG A 42 4.30 13.93 5.43
CA ARG A 42 3.81 13.15 6.58
C ARG A 42 4.95 12.66 7.47
N LEU A 43 6.11 12.38 6.87
CA LEU A 43 7.30 11.86 7.54
C LEU A 43 8.02 12.95 8.36
N ASP A 44 7.94 14.21 7.95
CA ASP A 44 8.52 15.36 8.66
C ASP A 44 10.03 15.19 8.94
N VAL A 45 10.80 14.96 7.88
CA VAL A 45 12.27 14.78 7.93
C VAL A 45 12.94 16.13 8.21
N ARG A 46 13.89 16.18 9.15
CA ARG A 46 14.62 17.40 9.55
C ARG A 46 16.13 17.24 9.33
N PRO A 47 16.89 18.35 9.20
CA PRO A 47 18.32 18.27 9.02
C PRO A 47 18.99 17.56 10.20
N GLY A 48 19.97 16.71 9.92
CA GLY A 48 20.68 15.91 10.92
C GLY A 48 20.01 14.59 11.29
N MET A 49 18.82 14.30 10.77
CA MET A 49 18.13 13.03 11.05
C MET A 49 18.76 11.84 10.31
N ARG A 50 18.57 10.65 10.87
CA ARG A 50 18.88 9.36 10.26
C ARG A 50 17.59 8.72 9.77
N VAL A 51 17.51 8.44 8.48
CA VAL A 51 16.30 7.90 7.84
C VAL A 51 16.58 6.50 7.29
N LEU A 52 15.69 5.55 7.59
CA LEU A 52 15.60 4.30 6.86
C LEU A 52 14.52 4.42 5.78
N GLU A 53 14.91 4.16 4.53
CA GLU A 53 14.03 4.03 3.38
C GLU A 53 13.93 2.56 2.98
N ILE A 54 12.71 2.07 2.79
CA ILE A 54 12.41 0.70 2.35
C ILE A 54 11.82 0.77 0.94
N GLY A 55 12.52 0.17 -0.02
CA GLY A 55 12.26 0.25 -1.46
C GLY A 55 13.04 1.39 -2.11
N THR A 56 14.30 1.15 -2.45
CA THR A 56 15.14 2.13 -3.17
C THR A 56 14.58 2.50 -4.54
N GLY A 57 14.05 1.53 -5.30
CA GLY A 57 13.46 1.78 -6.61
C GLY A 57 14.40 2.53 -7.57
N SER A 58 13.92 3.66 -8.11
CA SER A 58 14.70 4.52 -9.00
C SER A 58 15.87 5.25 -8.32
N GLY A 59 15.90 5.31 -6.97
CA GLY A 59 16.81 6.11 -6.16
C GLY A 59 16.38 7.57 -5.99
N PHE A 60 15.29 8.01 -6.62
CA PHE A 60 14.87 9.41 -6.57
C PHE A 60 14.48 9.88 -5.16
N SER A 61 13.67 9.10 -4.45
CA SER A 61 13.25 9.41 -3.08
C SER A 61 14.43 9.42 -2.11
N GLY A 62 15.38 8.48 -2.25
CA GLY A 62 16.62 8.47 -1.49
C GLY A 62 17.43 9.76 -1.65
N ALA A 63 17.51 10.31 -2.88
CA ALA A 63 18.17 11.58 -3.14
C ALA A 63 17.44 12.77 -2.50
N LEU A 64 16.11 12.81 -2.54
CA LEU A 64 15.30 13.81 -1.86
C LEU A 64 15.50 13.76 -0.34
N LEU A 65 15.49 12.56 0.24
CA LEU A 65 15.79 12.33 1.65
C LEU A 65 17.20 12.80 2.01
N GLY A 66 18.20 12.51 1.17
CA GLY A 66 19.58 12.96 1.35
C GLY A 66 19.71 14.48 1.40
N ALA A 67 18.99 15.19 0.52
CA ALA A 67 18.90 16.64 0.54
C ALA A 67 18.18 17.17 1.79
N LEU A 68 17.11 16.51 2.23
CA LEU A 68 16.33 16.91 3.41
C LEU A 68 17.10 16.73 4.72
N VAL A 69 17.85 15.65 4.89
CA VAL A 69 18.65 15.43 6.10
C VAL A 69 19.94 16.26 6.09
N GLY A 70 20.45 16.60 4.90
CA GLY A 70 21.68 17.37 4.71
C GLY A 70 22.94 16.64 5.19
N GLU A 71 24.08 17.34 5.15
CA GLU A 71 25.41 16.78 5.42
C GLU A 71 25.59 16.16 6.81
N ARG A 72 24.79 16.60 7.80
CA ARG A 72 24.85 16.09 9.18
C ARG A 72 23.93 14.91 9.43
N GLY A 73 23.07 14.58 8.49
CA GLY A 73 22.18 13.43 8.58
C GLY A 73 22.60 12.32 7.62
N SER A 74 21.84 11.24 7.60
CA SER A 74 22.12 10.11 6.70
C SER A 74 20.84 9.39 6.31
N VAL A 75 20.89 8.76 5.14
CA VAL A 75 19.83 7.91 4.61
C VAL A 75 20.41 6.52 4.38
N VAL A 76 19.69 5.51 4.85
CA VAL A 76 19.93 4.12 4.49
C VAL A 76 18.74 3.68 3.67
N SER A 77 18.97 3.30 2.41
CA SER A 77 17.93 2.84 1.50
C SER A 77 18.13 1.37 1.22
N ILE A 78 17.09 0.56 1.40
CA ILE A 78 17.16 -0.89 1.21
C ILE A 78 16.19 -1.37 0.14
N ASP A 79 16.61 -2.31 -0.69
CA ASP A 79 15.78 -2.93 -1.73
C ASP A 79 16.19 -4.38 -1.96
N VAL A 80 15.26 -5.22 -2.41
CA VAL A 80 15.56 -6.62 -2.75
C VAL A 80 16.17 -6.77 -4.14
N MET A 81 16.02 -5.76 -5.01
CA MET A 81 16.54 -5.76 -6.38
C MET A 81 17.99 -5.25 -6.44
N ALA A 82 18.95 -6.17 -6.51
CA ALA A 82 20.38 -5.85 -6.56
C ALA A 82 20.76 -4.86 -7.68
N ASP A 83 20.18 -5.01 -8.88
CA ASP A 83 20.46 -4.13 -10.02
C ASP A 83 20.00 -2.67 -9.77
N LEU A 84 18.87 -2.49 -9.06
CA LEU A 84 18.40 -1.15 -8.67
C LEU A 84 19.28 -0.54 -7.59
N VAL A 85 19.72 -1.36 -6.62
CA VAL A 85 20.68 -0.94 -5.59
C VAL A 85 21.99 -0.45 -6.21
N GLU A 86 22.60 -1.24 -7.09
CA GLU A 86 23.85 -0.87 -7.75
C GLU A 86 23.68 0.41 -8.58
N ARG A 87 22.57 0.51 -9.32
CA ARG A 87 22.26 1.70 -10.12
C ARG A 87 22.09 2.93 -9.24
N ALA A 88 21.25 2.88 -8.20
CA ALA A 88 21.00 4.00 -7.31
C ALA A 88 22.28 4.46 -6.62
N GLN A 89 23.11 3.52 -6.14
CA GLN A 89 24.41 3.83 -5.54
C GLN A 89 25.31 4.60 -6.51
N LYS A 90 25.42 4.17 -7.77
CA LYS A 90 26.20 4.89 -8.80
C LYS A 90 25.67 6.30 -9.04
N LEU A 91 24.34 6.47 -9.12
CA LEU A 91 23.72 7.78 -9.35
C LEU A 91 23.96 8.74 -8.17
N HIS A 92 23.83 8.27 -6.94
CA HIS A 92 24.11 9.04 -5.73
C HIS A 92 25.58 9.46 -5.66
N THR A 93 26.52 8.53 -5.87
CA THR A 93 27.95 8.84 -5.87
C THR A 93 28.31 9.85 -6.98
N ALA A 94 27.77 9.71 -8.18
CA ALA A 94 28.01 10.66 -9.28
C ALA A 94 27.47 12.08 -8.99
N ARG A 95 26.53 12.22 -8.05
CA ARG A 95 25.99 13.49 -7.58
C ARG A 95 26.68 14.01 -6.31
N GLY A 96 27.65 13.28 -5.75
CA GLY A 96 28.31 13.61 -4.49
C GLY A 96 27.43 13.44 -3.25
N ALA A 97 26.39 12.60 -3.33
CA ALA A 97 25.49 12.34 -2.21
C ALA A 97 26.10 11.27 -1.27
N ASP A 98 27.15 11.65 -0.55
CA ASP A 98 27.92 10.76 0.34
C ASP A 98 27.17 10.38 1.63
N ASN A 99 26.03 11.02 1.91
CA ASN A 99 25.19 10.75 3.06
C ASN A 99 24.09 9.70 2.81
N ILE A 100 24.15 9.00 1.67
CA ILE A 100 23.19 7.95 1.29
C ILE A 100 23.93 6.62 1.14
N THR A 101 23.49 5.62 1.90
CA THR A 101 23.94 4.22 1.78
C THR A 101 22.83 3.38 1.20
N VAL A 102 23.09 2.63 0.13
CA VAL A 102 22.11 1.72 -0.49
C VAL A 102 22.51 0.26 -0.26
N ILE A 103 21.57 -0.59 0.14
CA ILE A 103 21.85 -1.98 0.56
C ILE A 103 20.83 -2.94 -0.08
N THR A 104 21.32 -4.05 -0.65
CA THR A 104 20.44 -5.15 -1.06
C THR A 104 20.03 -5.98 0.15
N ARG A 105 18.75 -5.88 0.55
CA ARG A 105 18.21 -6.58 1.73
C ARG A 105 16.69 -6.63 1.70
N ASP A 106 16.12 -7.61 2.40
CA ASP A 106 14.69 -7.61 2.75
C ASP A 106 14.33 -6.40 3.61
N GLY A 107 13.34 -5.64 3.16
CA GLY A 107 12.77 -4.50 3.86
C GLY A 107 12.34 -4.79 5.30
N ALA A 108 11.85 -6.01 5.56
CA ALA A 108 11.39 -6.43 6.88
C ALA A 108 12.53 -6.51 7.91
N GLU A 109 13.77 -6.71 7.48
CA GLU A 109 14.93 -6.81 8.38
C GLU A 109 15.46 -5.43 8.82
N GLY A 110 15.17 -4.39 8.05
CA GLY A 110 15.78 -3.07 8.22
C GLY A 110 17.30 -3.11 8.04
N ALA A 111 18.01 -2.17 8.67
CA ALA A 111 19.46 -2.12 8.65
C ALA A 111 20.04 -1.81 10.04
N PRO A 112 20.12 -2.82 10.92
CA PRO A 112 20.51 -2.61 12.32
C PRO A 112 21.93 -2.06 12.50
N GLU A 113 22.84 -2.33 11.57
CA GLU A 113 24.20 -1.80 11.57
C GLU A 113 24.26 -0.27 11.36
N HIS A 114 23.19 0.32 10.83
CA HIS A 114 23.02 1.76 10.65
C HIS A 114 21.91 2.35 11.53
N ALA A 115 21.43 1.60 12.52
CA ALA A 115 20.53 2.11 13.55
C ALA A 115 21.27 3.04 14.55
N PRO A 116 20.56 3.85 15.36
CA PRO A 116 19.11 4.05 15.35
C PRO A 116 18.65 5.08 14.33
N TYR A 117 17.37 4.98 13.92
CA TYR A 117 16.70 5.87 12.98
C TYR A 117 15.73 6.83 13.67
N ASP A 118 15.68 8.07 13.19
CA ASP A 118 14.67 9.07 13.54
C ASP A 118 13.40 8.89 12.73
N ARG A 119 13.53 8.35 11.52
CA ARG A 119 12.45 8.21 10.55
C ARG A 119 12.55 6.89 9.80
N ILE A 120 11.40 6.29 9.51
CA ILE A 120 11.29 5.16 8.57
C ILE A 120 10.21 5.48 7.55
N VAL A 121 10.50 5.24 6.28
CA VAL A 121 9.53 5.34 5.19
C VAL A 121 9.59 4.11 4.33
N ALA A 122 8.43 3.63 3.88
CA ALA A 122 8.35 2.49 2.97
C ALA A 122 7.61 2.89 1.68
N TRP A 123 8.13 2.43 0.55
CA TRP A 123 7.53 2.60 -0.77
C TRP A 123 6.84 1.32 -1.27
N ALA A 124 6.69 0.33 -0.37
CA ALA A 124 5.96 -0.91 -0.58
C ALA A 124 4.99 -1.14 0.59
N SER A 125 3.82 -1.71 0.30
CA SER A 125 2.80 -2.06 1.27
C SER A 125 3.24 -3.24 2.11
N SER A 126 3.46 -3.00 3.40
CA SER A 126 3.77 -4.03 4.37
C SER A 126 2.50 -4.70 4.92
N GLU A 127 2.64 -5.94 5.40
CA GLU A 127 1.57 -6.66 6.11
C GLU A 127 1.47 -6.24 7.59
N MET A 128 2.56 -5.74 8.17
CA MET A 128 2.63 -5.31 9.56
C MET A 128 3.69 -4.21 9.77
N LEU A 129 3.63 -3.51 10.90
CA LEU A 129 4.77 -2.73 11.38
C LEU A 129 5.72 -3.70 12.09
N HIS A 130 6.86 -3.99 11.47
CA HIS A 130 7.78 -5.02 11.97
C HIS A 130 8.45 -4.59 13.29
N SER A 131 8.63 -5.53 14.22
CA SER A 131 9.33 -5.28 15.48
C SER A 131 10.78 -4.87 15.25
N THR A 132 11.42 -5.44 14.22
CA THR A 132 12.77 -5.08 13.76
C THR A 132 12.90 -3.59 13.46
N TRP A 133 11.88 -2.96 12.86
CA TRP A 133 11.87 -1.52 12.61
C TRP A 133 11.78 -0.72 13.91
N ALA A 134 10.93 -1.16 14.85
CA ALA A 134 10.81 -0.52 16.16
C ALA A 134 12.12 -0.61 16.96
N ASP A 135 12.78 -1.76 16.95
CA ASP A 135 14.05 -2.00 17.63
C ASP A 135 15.19 -1.11 17.10
N GLN A 136 15.09 -0.72 15.83
CA GLN A 136 16.06 0.15 15.16
C GLN A 136 15.72 1.64 15.26
N CYS A 137 14.67 2.03 15.98
CA CYS A 137 14.22 3.42 16.09
C CYS A 137 14.59 4.07 17.42
N VAL A 138 14.92 5.37 17.40
CA VAL A 138 14.96 6.18 18.63
C VAL A 138 13.55 6.34 19.21
N PRO A 139 13.40 6.56 20.54
CA PRO A 139 12.15 7.03 21.09
C PRO A 139 11.69 8.33 20.41
N GLY A 140 10.43 8.39 19.97
CA GLY A 140 9.86 9.50 19.21
C GLY A 140 10.09 9.42 17.69
N ALA A 141 10.75 8.37 17.18
CA ALA A 141 10.89 8.16 15.75
C ALA A 141 9.52 8.03 15.07
N VAL A 142 9.41 8.51 13.83
CA VAL A 142 8.16 8.49 13.05
C VAL A 142 8.31 7.52 11.89
N LEU A 143 7.29 6.69 11.68
CA LEU A 143 7.18 5.75 10.58
C LEU A 143 6.03 6.19 9.68
N VAL A 144 6.25 6.26 8.37
CA VAL A 144 5.18 6.46 7.36
C VAL A 144 5.23 5.29 6.39
N VAL A 145 4.22 4.43 6.48
CA VAL A 145 4.25 3.11 5.86
C VAL A 145 2.90 2.84 5.18
N PRO A 146 2.90 2.43 3.89
CA PRO A 146 1.73 1.80 3.30
C PRO A 146 1.54 0.42 3.96
N ILE A 147 0.33 0.14 4.42
CA ILE A 147 0.04 -1.03 5.24
C ILE A 147 -1.26 -1.69 4.80
N THR A 148 -1.26 -3.02 4.78
CA THR A 148 -2.46 -3.84 4.57
C THR A 148 -3.32 -3.79 5.84
N LEU A 149 -4.60 -3.43 5.72
CA LEU A 149 -5.51 -3.27 6.87
C LEU A 149 -6.23 -4.58 7.27
N ILE A 150 -6.51 -5.44 6.29
CA ILE A 150 -7.25 -6.69 6.47
C ILE A 150 -6.59 -7.81 5.67
N ASP A 151 -6.92 -9.07 5.98
CA ASP A 151 -6.35 -10.25 5.31
C ASP A 151 -6.95 -10.48 3.89
N LEU A 152 -6.96 -9.42 3.10
CA LEU A 152 -7.27 -9.38 1.69
C LEU A 152 -6.16 -8.57 0.99
N PRO A 153 -5.61 -9.04 -0.14
CA PRO A 153 -4.60 -8.30 -0.87
C PRO A 153 -5.15 -6.94 -1.31
N ARG A 154 -4.26 -5.97 -1.54
CA ARG A 154 -4.60 -4.60 -1.98
C ARG A 154 -5.48 -3.77 -1.02
N SER A 155 -5.81 -4.27 0.17
CA SER A 155 -6.63 -3.56 1.18
C SER A 155 -5.80 -2.56 2.00
N ASN A 156 -5.13 -1.64 1.30
CA ASN A 156 -4.09 -0.81 1.88
C ASN A 156 -4.58 0.57 2.36
N ALA A 157 -3.86 1.11 3.33
CA ALA A 157 -3.85 2.53 3.69
C ALA A 157 -2.42 2.99 3.99
N ILE A 158 -2.17 4.29 4.00
CA ILE A 158 -0.92 4.85 4.54
C ILE A 158 -1.12 5.08 6.04
N VAL A 159 -0.29 4.45 6.88
CA VAL A 159 -0.24 4.70 8.32
C VAL A 159 0.92 5.63 8.66
N ARG A 160 0.66 6.59 9.55
CA ARG A 160 1.70 7.27 10.32
C ARG A 160 1.70 6.71 11.73
N ALA A 161 2.85 6.21 12.15
CA ALA A 161 3.09 5.67 13.48
C ALA A 161 4.31 6.34 14.11
N HIS A 162 4.49 6.15 15.41
CA HIS A 162 5.66 6.61 16.13
C HIS A 162 6.09 5.62 17.20
N ARG A 163 7.38 5.64 17.53
CA ARG A 163 7.92 4.91 18.66
C ARG A 163 7.72 5.71 19.94
N THR A 164 7.04 5.14 20.93
CA THR A 164 6.79 5.79 22.22
C THR A 164 8.06 5.85 23.06
N ARG A 165 8.02 6.63 24.15
CA ARG A 165 9.14 6.70 25.12
C ARG A 165 9.43 5.37 25.82
N ASN A 166 8.43 4.49 25.90
CA ASN A 166 8.55 3.17 26.51
C ASN A 166 9.06 2.11 25.52
N GLY A 167 9.32 2.48 24.27
CA GLY A 167 9.88 1.61 23.24
C GLY A 167 8.86 0.89 22.35
N GLU A 168 7.57 1.05 22.64
CA GLU A 168 6.44 0.47 21.88
C GLU A 168 6.11 1.31 20.63
N LEU A 169 5.40 0.72 19.67
CA LEU A 169 4.80 1.48 18.56
C LEU A 169 3.40 1.96 18.92
N ALA A 170 3.06 3.18 18.49
CA ALA A 170 1.71 3.72 18.50
C ALA A 170 1.39 4.30 17.12
N ALA A 171 0.12 4.23 16.71
CA ALA A 171 -0.32 4.75 15.41
C ALA A 171 -1.17 6.00 15.56
N ASP A 172 -0.91 6.99 14.71
CA ASP A 172 -1.49 8.33 14.83
C ASP A 172 -2.68 8.53 13.88
N ARG A 173 -2.49 8.14 12.62
CA ARG A 173 -3.44 8.48 11.53
C ARG A 173 -3.30 7.53 10.35
N LEU A 174 -4.41 7.40 9.62
CA LEU A 174 -4.52 6.72 8.32
C LEU A 174 -4.86 7.71 7.21
N TRP A 175 -4.39 7.43 6.00
CA TRP A 175 -4.82 8.05 4.74
C TRP A 175 -5.10 6.97 3.71
N SER A 176 -5.99 7.22 2.77
CA SER A 176 -6.15 6.37 1.59
C SER A 176 -4.86 6.32 0.79
N GLY A 177 -4.52 5.14 0.28
CA GLY A 177 -3.34 4.93 -0.55
C GLY A 177 -2.70 3.58 -0.30
N GLY A 178 -1.92 3.12 -1.25
CA GLY A 178 -1.22 1.87 -1.19
C GLY A 178 -0.18 1.81 -2.29
N TYR A 179 0.79 0.93 -2.11
CA TYR A 179 1.88 0.72 -3.05
C TYR A 179 1.91 -0.74 -3.47
N VAL A 180 2.93 -1.11 -4.25
CA VAL A 180 3.24 -2.50 -4.54
C VAL A 180 3.43 -3.29 -3.24
N GLU A 181 3.09 -4.58 -3.23
CA GLU A 181 3.25 -5.39 -2.02
C GLU A 181 4.73 -5.58 -1.68
N MET A 182 5.07 -5.40 -0.41
CA MET A 182 6.41 -5.67 0.09
C MET A 182 6.66 -7.18 0.08
N HIS A 183 7.79 -7.60 -0.47
CA HIS A 183 8.14 -9.01 -0.64
C HIS A 183 9.65 -9.22 -0.44
N PRO A 184 10.09 -10.33 0.17
CA PRO A 184 11.52 -10.64 0.37
C PRO A 184 12.26 -10.98 -0.94
N GLU A 185 11.52 -11.22 -2.02
CA GLU A 185 12.05 -11.60 -3.32
C GLU A 185 11.58 -10.63 -4.40
N VAL A 186 12.34 -10.54 -5.49
CA VAL A 186 12.02 -9.73 -6.66
C VAL A 186 10.73 -10.22 -7.32
N LEU A 187 9.80 -9.30 -7.57
CA LEU A 187 8.56 -9.57 -8.31
C LEU A 187 8.70 -9.06 -9.75
N ASP A 188 8.32 -9.90 -10.72
CA ASP A 188 8.38 -9.63 -12.16
C ASP A 188 7.01 -9.23 -12.75
N GLN A 189 5.93 -9.37 -11.97
CA GLN A 189 4.57 -8.97 -12.34
C GLN A 189 3.82 -8.37 -11.15
N TRP A 190 2.85 -7.52 -11.47
CA TRP A 190 2.09 -6.75 -10.49
C TRP A 190 0.57 -6.86 -10.67
N LEU A 191 0.10 -7.68 -11.63
CA LEU A 191 -1.32 -7.83 -11.94
C LEU A 191 -2.03 -8.77 -10.96
N VAL A 192 -1.30 -9.78 -10.47
CA VAL A 192 -1.77 -10.75 -9.50
C VAL A 192 -1.00 -10.56 -8.20
N PRO A 193 -1.67 -10.40 -7.05
CA PRO A 193 -0.97 -10.37 -5.77
C PRO A 193 -0.12 -11.63 -5.55
N PRO A 194 1.14 -11.50 -5.09
CA PRO A 194 1.98 -12.65 -4.75
C PRO A 194 1.39 -13.50 -3.61
N ARG A 195 0.54 -12.92 -2.75
CA ARG A 195 -0.05 -13.60 -1.59
C ARG A 195 -1.56 -13.33 -1.50
N GLY A 196 -2.25 -14.18 -0.73
CA GLY A 196 -3.67 -13.99 -0.40
C GLY A 196 -4.66 -14.22 -1.56
N VAL A 197 -4.21 -14.78 -2.69
CA VAL A 197 -5.10 -15.17 -3.79
C VAL A 197 -5.54 -16.62 -3.60
N ASP A 198 -6.85 -16.84 -3.53
CA ASP A 198 -7.44 -18.15 -3.24
C ASP A 198 -7.77 -18.94 -4.52
N ALA A 199 -8.14 -18.26 -5.61
CA ALA A 199 -8.33 -18.87 -6.93
C ALA A 199 -7.95 -17.90 -8.07
N ARG A 200 -7.65 -18.45 -9.25
CA ARG A 200 -7.23 -17.72 -10.44
C ARG A 200 -7.89 -18.27 -11.70
N SER A 201 -8.09 -17.41 -12.68
CA SER A 201 -8.54 -17.73 -14.04
C SER A 201 -7.88 -16.78 -15.04
N THR A 202 -8.17 -16.93 -16.32
CA THR A 202 -7.66 -16.06 -17.39
C THR A 202 -8.75 -15.89 -18.44
N ASP A 203 -8.93 -14.66 -18.93
CA ASP A 203 -9.89 -14.41 -20.01
C ASP A 203 -9.34 -14.81 -21.39
N ALA A 204 -10.17 -14.71 -22.42
CA ALA A 204 -9.81 -15.04 -23.79
C ALA A 204 -8.67 -14.18 -24.36
N GLN A 205 -8.37 -13.04 -23.74
CA GLN A 205 -7.29 -12.12 -24.13
C GLN A 205 -6.01 -12.35 -23.31
N GLY A 206 -6.02 -13.30 -22.36
CA GLY A 206 -4.86 -13.61 -21.53
C GLY A 206 -4.74 -12.76 -20.27
N HIS A 207 -5.73 -11.91 -19.93
CA HIS A 207 -5.65 -11.13 -18.70
C HIS A 207 -5.98 -11.99 -17.47
N PRO A 208 -5.24 -11.82 -16.36
CA PRO A 208 -5.46 -12.59 -15.17
C PRO A 208 -6.71 -12.14 -14.42
N TRP A 209 -7.53 -13.11 -14.03
CA TRP A 209 -8.63 -12.94 -13.10
C TRP A 209 -8.30 -13.68 -11.82
N TRP A 210 -8.64 -13.12 -10.66
CA TRP A 210 -8.33 -13.74 -9.38
C TRP A 210 -9.30 -13.31 -8.30
N ILE A 211 -9.39 -14.10 -7.24
CA ILE A 211 -10.24 -13.81 -6.10
C ILE A 211 -9.52 -14.12 -4.80
N SER A 212 -9.73 -13.25 -3.82
CA SER A 212 -9.42 -13.46 -2.41
C SER A 212 -10.73 -13.37 -1.63
N ALA A 213 -11.16 -14.49 -1.05
CA ALA A 213 -12.43 -14.59 -0.35
C ALA A 213 -12.36 -15.68 0.73
N VAL A 214 -12.63 -15.28 1.98
CA VAL A 214 -12.52 -16.16 3.16
C VAL A 214 -13.34 -17.45 3.01
N TRP A 215 -14.53 -17.38 2.41
CA TRP A 215 -15.39 -18.55 2.21
C TRP A 215 -14.78 -19.60 1.29
N SER A 216 -13.89 -19.20 0.37
CA SER A 216 -13.28 -20.09 -0.62
C SER A 216 -12.17 -20.98 -0.03
N ARG A 217 -11.62 -20.60 1.13
CA ARG A 217 -10.47 -21.28 1.77
C ARG A 217 -10.81 -22.62 2.42
N ASN A 218 -12.08 -23.01 2.47
CA ASN A 218 -12.56 -24.21 3.17
C ASN A 218 -13.26 -25.19 2.22
N GLY A 219 -13.08 -26.50 2.46
CA GLY A 219 -13.78 -27.57 1.76
C GLY A 219 -13.64 -27.47 0.23
N ASP A 220 -14.78 -27.45 -0.47
CA ASP A 220 -14.83 -27.32 -1.93
C ASP A 220 -14.81 -25.86 -2.42
N GLY A 221 -14.54 -24.91 -1.53
CA GLY A 221 -14.60 -23.47 -1.80
C GLY A 221 -13.67 -23.00 -2.93
N VAL A 222 -12.46 -23.56 -3.03
CA VAL A 222 -11.51 -23.21 -4.10
C VAL A 222 -12.09 -23.55 -5.47
N ARG A 223 -12.67 -24.74 -5.64
CA ARG A 223 -13.28 -25.15 -6.92
C ARG A 223 -14.49 -24.29 -7.28
N ALA A 224 -15.29 -23.90 -6.28
CA ALA A 224 -16.40 -22.98 -6.49
C ALA A 224 -15.91 -21.58 -6.90
N ALA A 225 -14.81 -21.09 -6.29
CA ALA A 225 -14.19 -19.82 -6.65
C ALA A 225 -13.57 -19.84 -8.06
N GLU A 226 -12.93 -20.94 -8.46
CA GLU A 226 -12.44 -21.15 -9.84
C GLU A 226 -13.57 -21.13 -10.86
N ALA A 227 -14.68 -21.82 -10.58
CA ALA A 227 -15.85 -21.84 -11.45
C ALA A 227 -16.48 -20.44 -11.59
N LEU A 228 -16.62 -19.72 -10.48
CA LEU A 228 -17.12 -18.35 -10.47
C LEU A 228 -16.21 -17.40 -11.26
N LEU A 229 -14.89 -17.52 -11.10
CA LEU A 229 -13.93 -16.73 -11.87
C LEU A 229 -13.97 -17.05 -13.36
N ALA A 230 -14.18 -18.31 -13.74
CA ALA A 230 -14.32 -18.70 -15.14
C ALA A 230 -15.59 -18.09 -15.76
N GLU A 231 -16.72 -18.06 -15.03
CA GLU A 231 -17.94 -17.37 -15.45
C GLU A 231 -17.69 -15.87 -15.66
N LEU A 232 -17.11 -15.19 -14.66
CA LEU A 232 -16.80 -13.76 -14.72
C LEU A 232 -15.84 -13.43 -15.88
N ALA A 233 -14.78 -14.21 -16.06
CA ALA A 233 -13.81 -14.00 -17.13
C ALA A 233 -14.42 -14.24 -18.53
N ALA A 234 -15.45 -15.08 -18.64
CA ALA A 234 -16.13 -15.34 -19.90
C ALA A 234 -17.15 -14.25 -20.27
N GLY A 235 -17.76 -13.59 -19.29
CA GLY A 235 -18.82 -12.61 -19.56
C GLY A 235 -19.40 -11.92 -18.33
N ALA A 236 -18.56 -11.31 -17.49
CA ALA A 236 -19.05 -10.45 -16.40
C ALA A 236 -19.93 -9.32 -16.92
N GLU A 237 -20.99 -9.03 -16.17
CA GLU A 237 -21.90 -7.92 -16.43
C GLU A 237 -21.42 -6.65 -15.72
N GLU A 238 -21.82 -5.50 -16.27
CA GLU A 238 -21.46 -4.18 -15.73
C GLU A 238 -22.71 -3.33 -15.55
N ARG A 239 -22.78 -2.61 -14.43
CA ARG A 239 -23.88 -1.69 -14.12
C ARG A 239 -23.42 -0.52 -13.26
N GLU A 240 -24.28 0.49 -13.13
CA GLU A 240 -24.07 1.57 -12.16
C GLU A 240 -24.01 1.00 -10.73
N GLY A 241 -23.04 1.47 -9.96
CA GLY A 241 -22.85 1.06 -8.58
C GLY A 241 -23.80 1.73 -7.60
N PRO A 242 -23.63 1.46 -6.30
CA PRO A 242 -24.60 1.87 -5.30
C PRO A 242 -24.44 3.33 -4.86
N LEU A 243 -23.37 4.03 -5.28
CA LEU A 243 -22.99 5.34 -4.76
C LEU A 243 -23.61 6.47 -5.60
N GLY A 244 -24.12 7.49 -4.92
CA GLY A 244 -24.72 8.68 -5.53
C GLY A 244 -23.72 9.83 -5.75
N GLU A 245 -24.24 10.93 -6.29
CA GLU A 245 -23.44 12.14 -6.55
C GLU A 245 -22.78 12.67 -5.27
N GLY A 246 -21.47 12.91 -5.32
CA GLY A 246 -20.68 13.42 -4.20
C GLY A 246 -20.22 12.35 -3.19
N GLU A 247 -20.66 11.09 -3.32
CA GLU A 247 -20.14 9.99 -2.52
C GLU A 247 -18.81 9.47 -3.08
N SER A 248 -17.83 9.30 -2.20
CA SER A 248 -16.47 8.89 -2.58
C SER A 248 -16.34 7.36 -2.54
N VAL A 249 -16.01 6.75 -3.68
CA VAL A 249 -15.71 5.31 -3.78
C VAL A 249 -14.57 4.91 -2.83
N GLY A 250 -13.53 5.73 -2.75
CA GLY A 250 -12.38 5.47 -1.88
C GLY A 250 -12.75 5.50 -0.39
N ASP A 251 -13.67 6.38 0.01
CA ASP A 251 -14.18 6.43 1.38
C ASP A 251 -15.05 5.21 1.71
N PHE A 252 -15.87 4.78 0.76
CA PHE A 252 -16.65 3.56 0.91
C PHE A 252 -15.75 2.31 1.00
N HIS A 253 -14.71 2.20 0.17
CA HIS A 253 -13.71 1.13 0.27
C HIS A 253 -13.02 1.14 1.63
N ALA A 254 -12.61 2.31 2.13
CA ALA A 254 -12.01 2.44 3.46
C ALA A 254 -12.96 2.00 4.57
N TYR A 255 -14.26 2.33 4.45
CA TYR A 255 -15.29 1.81 5.34
C TYR A 255 -15.39 0.29 5.31
N LEU A 256 -15.38 -0.34 4.12
CA LEU A 256 -15.43 -1.81 4.01
C LEU A 256 -14.24 -2.46 4.73
N TYR A 257 -13.04 -1.89 4.62
CA TYR A 257 -11.85 -2.40 5.32
C TYR A 257 -11.95 -2.26 6.84
N ALA A 258 -12.61 -1.21 7.34
CA ALA A 258 -12.85 -1.04 8.77
C ALA A 258 -13.98 -1.95 9.30
N ALA A 259 -15.10 -1.99 8.58
CA ALA A 259 -16.32 -2.70 8.97
C ALA A 259 -16.18 -4.23 8.81
N ARG A 260 -15.38 -4.69 7.84
CA ARG A 260 -15.14 -6.11 7.52
C ARG A 260 -16.44 -6.92 7.43
N PRO A 261 -17.42 -6.49 6.61
CA PRO A 261 -18.67 -7.21 6.52
C PRO A 261 -18.46 -8.64 6.01
N GLU A 262 -19.34 -9.55 6.42
CA GLU A 262 -19.33 -10.94 5.97
C GLU A 262 -19.39 -11.02 4.44
N GLY A 263 -18.55 -11.85 3.84
CA GLY A 263 -18.47 -12.01 2.38
C GLY A 263 -17.63 -10.94 1.66
N LEU A 264 -17.04 -9.98 2.38
CA LEU A 264 -16.05 -9.06 1.81
C LEU A 264 -14.91 -9.85 1.14
N SER A 265 -14.66 -9.53 -0.11
CA SER A 265 -13.70 -10.19 -1.00
C SER A 265 -12.94 -9.16 -1.82
N MET A 266 -11.78 -9.54 -2.34
CA MET A 266 -11.03 -8.75 -3.30
C MET A 266 -10.99 -9.51 -4.64
N LEU A 267 -11.37 -8.85 -5.73
CA LEU A 267 -11.43 -9.46 -7.06
C LEU A 267 -10.49 -8.75 -8.02
N GLY A 268 -9.69 -9.53 -8.74
CA GLY A 268 -8.99 -9.12 -9.95
C GLY A 268 -9.87 -9.39 -11.18
N LEU A 269 -10.12 -8.34 -11.96
CA LEU A 269 -11.16 -8.24 -12.97
C LEU A 269 -10.57 -8.10 -14.39
N GLY A 270 -9.49 -8.85 -14.66
CA GLY A 270 -8.74 -8.79 -15.91
C GLY A 270 -8.17 -7.39 -16.16
N ALA A 271 -8.39 -6.87 -17.37
CA ALA A 271 -7.92 -5.55 -17.77
C ALA A 271 -8.55 -4.38 -16.97
N ARG A 272 -9.64 -4.62 -16.22
CA ARG A 272 -10.33 -3.59 -15.42
C ARG A 272 -9.63 -3.29 -14.09
N GLY A 273 -8.59 -4.04 -13.75
CA GLY A 273 -7.87 -3.89 -12.49
C GLY A 273 -8.47 -4.75 -11.39
N TRP A 274 -8.58 -4.22 -10.18
CA TRP A 274 -9.13 -4.94 -9.03
C TRP A 274 -10.05 -4.04 -8.21
N ALA A 275 -10.96 -4.65 -7.46
CA ALA A 275 -11.77 -3.92 -6.51
C ALA A 275 -12.30 -4.81 -5.38
N PRO A 276 -12.54 -4.22 -4.19
CA PRO A 276 -13.28 -4.91 -3.14
C PRO A 276 -14.75 -5.08 -3.54
N GLY A 277 -15.35 -6.12 -3.00
CA GLY A 277 -16.71 -6.50 -3.34
C GLY A 277 -17.27 -7.57 -2.42
N HIS A 278 -18.47 -8.02 -2.72
CA HIS A 278 -19.04 -9.20 -2.11
C HIS A 278 -18.80 -10.41 -3.01
N SER A 279 -18.51 -11.56 -2.42
CA SER A 279 -18.62 -12.83 -3.14
C SER A 279 -19.12 -13.96 -2.24
N SER A 280 -19.70 -14.96 -2.88
CA SER A 280 -20.07 -16.25 -2.30
C SER A 280 -19.92 -17.34 -3.36
N ALA A 281 -20.15 -18.59 -3.00
CA ALA A 281 -20.19 -19.69 -3.98
C ALA A 281 -21.27 -19.54 -5.08
N ARG A 282 -22.21 -18.59 -4.95
CA ARG A 282 -23.29 -18.35 -5.92
C ARG A 282 -23.01 -17.21 -6.89
N GLY A 283 -22.11 -16.28 -6.55
CA GLY A 283 -21.92 -15.07 -7.34
C GLY A 283 -20.99 -14.07 -6.67
N ALA A 284 -20.60 -13.03 -7.41
CA ALA A 284 -19.77 -11.93 -6.93
C ALA A 284 -20.18 -10.59 -7.55
N ALA A 285 -19.87 -9.50 -6.85
CA ALA A 285 -20.00 -8.14 -7.34
C ALA A 285 -18.88 -7.27 -6.73
N ALA A 286 -18.15 -6.55 -7.57
CA ALA A 286 -16.99 -5.73 -7.19
C ALA A 286 -17.17 -4.28 -7.64
N LEU A 287 -16.89 -3.31 -6.76
CA LEU A 287 -17.10 -1.89 -7.02
C LEU A 287 -15.80 -1.21 -7.47
N LEU A 288 -15.67 -0.97 -8.77
CA LEU A 288 -14.52 -0.31 -9.38
C LEU A 288 -14.36 1.14 -8.91
N GLY A 289 -13.15 1.68 -9.08
CA GLY A 289 -12.79 3.04 -8.66
C GLY A 289 -13.58 4.14 -9.37
N ASP A 290 -14.17 3.85 -10.53
CA ASP A 290 -15.06 4.74 -11.27
C ASP A 290 -16.52 4.71 -10.79
N GLY A 291 -16.83 3.85 -9.81
CA GLY A 291 -18.16 3.70 -9.24
C GLY A 291 -19.04 2.66 -9.93
N SER A 292 -18.56 1.98 -10.99
CA SER A 292 -19.29 0.89 -11.63
C SER A 292 -19.16 -0.42 -10.85
N LEU A 293 -20.18 -1.28 -10.96
CA LEU A 293 -20.17 -2.65 -10.45
C LEU A 293 -19.90 -3.62 -11.60
N VAL A 294 -18.91 -4.49 -11.41
CA VAL A 294 -18.69 -5.69 -12.23
C VAL A 294 -19.19 -6.90 -11.45
N HIS A 295 -20.06 -7.72 -12.04
CA HIS A 295 -20.71 -8.80 -11.32
C HIS A 295 -20.98 -10.06 -12.17
N SER A 296 -21.23 -11.17 -11.48
CA SER A 296 -21.73 -12.43 -12.06
C SER A 296 -23.21 -12.31 -12.41
N ALA A 297 -23.78 -13.29 -13.11
CA ALA A 297 -25.19 -13.29 -13.46
C ALA A 297 -26.12 -13.30 -12.21
N ASP A 298 -25.69 -13.94 -11.11
CA ASP A 298 -26.39 -13.86 -9.83
C ASP A 298 -26.27 -12.47 -9.20
N THR A 299 -27.41 -11.81 -9.00
CA THR A 299 -27.47 -10.44 -8.48
C THR A 299 -27.46 -10.36 -6.95
N GLY A 300 -27.41 -11.48 -6.22
CA GLY A 300 -27.41 -11.48 -4.76
C GLY A 300 -26.19 -10.74 -4.18
N SER A 301 -25.05 -10.82 -4.86
CA SER A 301 -23.85 -10.05 -4.48
C SER A 301 -23.99 -8.56 -4.77
N VAL A 302 -24.70 -8.19 -5.85
CA VAL A 302 -25.01 -6.77 -6.15
C VAL A 302 -25.87 -6.21 -5.02
N GLU A 303 -26.95 -6.90 -4.66
CA GLU A 303 -27.83 -6.50 -3.54
C GLU A 303 -27.06 -6.36 -2.23
N GLN A 304 -26.09 -7.25 -1.97
CA GLN A 304 -25.25 -7.16 -0.77
C GLN A 304 -24.35 -5.91 -0.76
N VAL A 305 -23.75 -5.54 -1.89
CA VAL A 305 -22.94 -4.32 -1.98
C VAL A 305 -23.81 -3.06 -1.81
N HIS A 306 -25.03 -3.04 -2.35
CA HIS A 306 -26.00 -1.97 -2.09
C HIS A 306 -26.37 -1.88 -0.59
N ARG A 307 -26.60 -3.02 0.08
CA ARG A 307 -26.87 -3.04 1.53
C ARG A 307 -25.70 -2.45 2.34
N TRP A 308 -24.45 -2.73 1.94
CA TRP A 308 -23.30 -2.12 2.60
C TRP A 308 -23.23 -0.62 2.40
N ALA A 309 -23.55 -0.12 1.21
CA ALA A 309 -23.62 1.33 0.95
C ALA A 309 -24.70 2.00 1.82
N ASP A 310 -25.86 1.37 1.97
CA ASP A 310 -26.91 1.89 2.86
C ASP A 310 -26.46 1.89 4.33
N GLN A 311 -25.78 0.84 4.79
CA GLN A 311 -25.19 0.79 6.12
C GLN A 311 -24.13 1.88 6.32
N TRP A 312 -23.28 2.12 5.33
CA TRP A 312 -22.28 3.18 5.36
C TRP A 312 -22.93 4.56 5.52
N ARG A 313 -24.00 4.85 4.77
CA ARG A 313 -24.79 6.08 4.90
C ARG A 313 -25.42 6.24 6.29
N LEU A 314 -25.95 5.15 6.85
CA LEU A 314 -26.49 5.15 8.22
C LEU A 314 -25.43 5.50 9.27
N THR A 315 -24.16 5.18 9.00
CA THR A 315 -23.02 5.59 9.84
C THR A 315 -22.50 7.02 9.54
N ARG A 316 -23.23 7.80 8.75
CA ARG A 316 -22.85 9.13 8.23
C ARG A 316 -21.63 9.11 7.31
N SER A 317 -21.50 8.04 6.54
CA SER A 317 -20.50 7.89 5.47
C SER A 317 -19.07 8.24 5.93
N PRO A 318 -18.53 7.58 6.98
CA PRO A 318 -17.17 7.82 7.44
C PRO A 318 -16.19 7.60 6.29
N GLY A 319 -15.37 8.62 6.01
CA GLY A 319 -14.27 8.53 5.05
C GLY A 319 -12.96 8.09 5.68
N ALA A 320 -11.93 7.86 4.86
CA ALA A 320 -10.63 7.37 5.33
C ALA A 320 -10.00 8.27 6.41
N ALA A 321 -10.20 9.59 6.30
CA ALA A 321 -9.72 10.57 7.28
C ALA A 321 -10.39 10.46 8.67
N SER A 322 -11.58 9.85 8.74
CA SER A 322 -12.31 9.60 9.99
C SER A 322 -11.90 8.30 10.68
N LEU A 323 -11.22 7.40 9.96
CA LEU A 323 -10.73 6.15 10.54
C LEU A 323 -9.56 6.41 11.49
N ARG A 324 -9.45 5.55 12.50
CA ARG A 324 -8.35 5.55 13.46
C ARG A 324 -7.58 4.24 13.37
N PRO A 325 -6.24 4.30 13.31
CA PRO A 325 -5.45 3.08 13.38
C PRO A 325 -5.48 2.50 14.79
N VAL A 326 -5.62 1.19 14.88
CA VAL A 326 -5.44 0.40 16.10
C VAL A 326 -4.38 -0.65 15.83
N LEU A 327 -3.42 -0.76 16.74
CA LEU A 327 -2.35 -1.75 16.62
C LEU A 327 -2.72 -3.02 17.35
N GLU A 328 -2.63 -4.16 16.66
CA GLU A 328 -2.82 -5.50 17.23
C GLU A 328 -1.48 -6.23 17.20
N GLU A 329 -1.00 -6.67 18.37
CA GLU A 329 0.26 -7.41 18.47
C GLU A 329 0.14 -8.78 17.80
N VAL A 330 1.13 -9.11 16.97
CA VAL A 330 1.28 -10.42 16.36
C VAL A 330 2.75 -10.85 16.42
N ARG A 331 3.02 -12.11 16.09
CA ARG A 331 4.40 -12.58 16.01
C ARG A 331 5.17 -11.75 14.97
N GLY A 332 6.21 -11.04 15.41
CA GLY A 332 7.11 -10.28 14.54
C GLY A 332 6.74 -8.81 14.33
N GLY A 333 5.64 -8.31 14.92
CA GLY A 333 5.26 -6.91 14.75
C GLY A 333 3.84 -6.58 15.19
N MET A 334 3.32 -5.49 14.64
CA MET A 334 1.96 -5.00 14.91
C MET A 334 1.15 -4.96 13.61
N LEU A 335 0.00 -5.63 13.58
CA LEU A 335 -1.00 -5.39 12.53
C LEU A 335 -1.63 -4.02 12.74
N VAL A 336 -1.97 -3.35 11.64
CA VAL A 336 -2.70 -2.09 11.68
C VAL A 336 -4.14 -2.34 11.26
N ARG A 337 -5.09 -2.11 12.16
CA ARG A 337 -6.52 -2.13 11.87
C ARG A 337 -7.08 -0.72 11.75
N ALA A 338 -8.13 -0.57 10.96
CA ALA A 338 -8.89 0.67 10.90
C ALA A 338 -10.19 0.53 11.69
N HIS A 339 -10.46 1.47 12.59
CA HIS A 339 -11.72 1.57 13.31
C HIS A 339 -12.42 2.88 12.95
N ALA A 340 -13.72 2.83 12.71
CA ALA A 340 -14.52 4.04 12.58
C ALA A 340 -14.49 4.81 13.91
N ALA A 341 -14.20 6.10 13.86
CA ALA A 341 -14.36 6.94 15.04
C ALA A 341 -15.84 6.94 15.44
N VAL A 342 -16.15 6.52 16.68
CA VAL A 342 -17.50 6.69 17.22
C VAL A 342 -17.77 8.20 17.26
N PRO A 343 -18.87 8.70 16.68
CA PRO A 343 -19.23 10.10 16.82
C PRO A 343 -19.35 10.41 18.32
N ALA A 344 -18.67 11.48 18.77
CA ALA A 344 -18.87 12.02 20.11
C ALA A 344 -20.30 12.55 20.29
#